data_AF-A0A8X7T2Q5-F1
#
_entry.id   AF-A0A8X7T2Q5-F1
#
_cell.length_a   1.000
_cell.length_b   1.000
_cell.length_c   1.000
_cell.angle_alpha   90.00
_cell.angle_beta   90.00
_cell.angle_gamma   90.00
#
_symmetry.space_group_name_H-M   'P 1'
#
loop_
_entity.id
_entity.type
_entity.pdbx_description
1 polymer ?
#
loop_
_entity_poly.entity_id
_entity_poly.type
_entity_poly.pdbx_seq_one_letter_code
_entity_poly.pdbx_strand_id
1 'polypeptide(L)'
;MDVPVHLRFPIPASVMLLFYSSIATFYAESSLSKVVSALKFWHAVHGLPWDLDRVQAKTVSQAFVNLSLPKMDLRRPVRIEDFRAMRARMDINDGAHATDFACALFALWSMARHGELTVRSA
;
A
#
# COMPACT_ATOMS: atom_id res chain seq x y z
N MET A 1 8.09 29.40 3.21
CA MET A 1 8.83 28.76 2.11
C MET A 1 8.89 29.73 0.94
N ASP A 2 10.02 30.42 0.75
CA ASP A 2 10.26 31.44 -0.29
C ASP A 2 10.70 30.84 -1.64
N VAL A 3 10.07 29.76 -2.08
CA VAL A 3 10.29 29.26 -3.45
C VAL A 3 9.45 30.14 -4.39
N PRO A 4 9.98 30.69 -5.49
CA PRO A 4 9.17 31.43 -6.48
C PRO A 4 8.03 30.57 -7.05
N VAL A 5 6.84 31.13 -7.32
CA VAL A 5 5.65 30.35 -7.73
C VAL A 5 5.90 29.47 -8.96
N HIS A 6 6.65 29.96 -9.94
CA HIS A 6 7.05 29.22 -11.14
C HIS A 6 8.08 28.09 -10.87
N LEU A 7 8.71 28.11 -9.70
CA LEU A 7 9.56 27.04 -9.15
C LEU A 7 8.83 26.22 -8.08
N ARG A 8 7.66 26.67 -7.60
CA ARG A 8 6.77 25.85 -6.77
C ARG A 8 6.19 24.73 -7.64
N PHE A 9 5.81 25.03 -8.89
CA PHE A 9 5.30 24.10 -9.91
C PHE A 9 5.44 24.75 -11.32
N PRO A 10 5.79 24.05 -12.42
CA PRO A 10 5.89 22.60 -12.64
C PRO A 10 7.33 22.05 -12.70
N ILE A 11 7.43 20.75 -12.43
CA ILE A 11 8.67 19.97 -12.33
C ILE A 11 9.14 19.59 -13.75
N PRO A 12 10.28 20.07 -14.25
CA PRO A 12 10.86 19.57 -15.50
C PRO A 12 11.02 18.05 -15.43
N ALA A 13 10.96 17.37 -16.58
CA ALA A 13 11.15 15.92 -16.62
C ALA A 13 12.39 15.44 -15.82
N SER A 14 13.49 16.20 -15.86
CA SER A 14 14.72 15.91 -15.10
C SER A 14 14.51 15.84 -13.58
N VAL A 15 13.72 16.75 -13.00
CA VAL A 15 13.47 16.78 -11.55
C VAL A 15 12.50 15.66 -11.16
N MET A 16 11.53 15.32 -12.02
CA MET A 16 10.68 14.14 -11.79
C MET A 16 11.49 12.85 -11.81
N LEU A 17 12.40 12.70 -12.78
CA LEU A 17 13.30 11.55 -12.87
C LEU A 17 14.24 11.46 -11.66
N LEU A 18 14.80 12.59 -11.21
CA LEU A 18 15.65 12.63 -10.01
C LEU A 18 14.87 12.24 -8.76
N PHE A 19 13.65 12.76 -8.61
CA PHE A 19 12.76 12.40 -7.51
C PHE A 19 12.42 10.90 -7.52
N TYR A 20 12.02 10.36 -8.67
CA TYR A 20 11.74 8.93 -8.80
C TYR A 20 12.97 8.08 -8.48
N SER A 21 14.15 8.48 -8.93
CA SER A 21 15.40 7.81 -8.61
C SER A 21 15.72 7.84 -7.11
N SER A 22 15.43 8.95 -6.41
CA SER A 22 15.75 9.08 -4.99
C SER A 22 14.83 8.24 -4.10
N ILE A 23 13.60 7.94 -4.55
CA ILE A 23 12.64 7.13 -3.79
C ILE A 23 12.58 5.66 -4.23
N ALA A 24 13.11 5.31 -5.40
CA ALA A 24 12.90 4.00 -6.02
C ALA A 24 13.26 2.84 -5.08
N THR A 25 14.38 2.94 -4.36
CA THR A 25 14.90 1.86 -3.50
C THR A 25 14.17 1.73 -2.16
N PHE A 26 13.32 2.68 -1.79
CA PHE A 26 12.64 2.70 -0.49
C PHE A 26 11.21 2.15 -0.53
N TYR A 27 10.66 1.92 -1.72
CA TYR A 27 9.26 1.53 -1.89
C TYR A 27 9.13 0.33 -2.84
N ALA A 28 8.06 -0.44 -2.66
CA ALA A 28 7.67 -1.46 -3.63
C ALA A 28 7.22 -0.81 -4.96
N GLU A 29 7.43 -1.51 -6.06
CA GLU A 29 7.02 -1.11 -7.43
C GLU A 29 5.56 -0.61 -7.49
N SER A 30 4.65 -1.31 -6.81
CA SER A 30 3.22 -0.97 -6.77
C SER A 30 2.95 0.35 -6.05
N SER A 31 3.74 0.70 -5.05
CA SER A 31 3.68 2.00 -4.36
C SER A 31 4.25 3.10 -5.23
N LEU A 32 5.38 2.87 -5.90
CA LEU A 32 5.98 3.84 -6.83
C LEU A 32 5.04 4.17 -7.99
N SER A 33 4.33 3.16 -8.53
CA SER A 33 3.31 3.36 -9.57
C SER A 33 2.14 4.25 -9.10
N LYS A 34 1.78 4.16 -7.81
CA LYS A 34 0.78 5.05 -7.20
C LYS A 34 1.32 6.47 -7.05
N VAL A 35 2.60 6.63 -6.70
CA VAL A 35 3.24 7.97 -6.64
C VAL A 35 3.17 8.66 -8.01
N VAL A 36 3.52 7.95 -9.10
CA VAL A 36 3.39 8.50 -10.47
C VAL A 36 1.93 8.90 -10.76
N SER A 37 0.98 8.03 -10.41
CA SER A 37 -0.45 8.29 -10.64
C SER A 37 -0.96 9.48 -9.84
N ALA A 38 -0.52 9.63 -8.59
CA ALA A 38 -0.86 10.75 -7.72
C ALA A 38 -0.30 12.07 -8.26
N LEU A 39 0.95 12.08 -8.73
CA LEU A 39 1.55 13.26 -9.36
C LEU A 39 0.83 13.62 -10.66
N LYS A 40 0.51 12.65 -11.52
CA LYS A 40 -0.30 12.89 -12.72
C LYS A 40 -1.67 13.49 -12.39
N PHE A 41 -2.35 12.92 -11.39
CA PHE A 41 -3.65 13.41 -10.93
C PHE A 41 -3.56 14.85 -10.41
N TRP A 42 -2.54 15.15 -9.60
CA TRP A 42 -2.27 16.50 -9.12
C TRP A 42 -2.10 17.49 -10.28
N HIS A 43 -1.28 17.14 -11.28
CA HIS A 43 -1.13 17.96 -12.48
C HIS A 43 -2.46 18.18 -13.20
N ALA A 44 -3.27 17.13 -13.37
CA ALA A 44 -4.56 17.22 -14.04
C ALA A 44 -5.56 18.12 -13.28
N VAL A 45 -5.68 17.97 -11.95
CA VAL A 45 -6.58 18.77 -11.10
C VAL A 45 -6.21 20.26 -11.16
N HIS A 46 -4.92 20.56 -11.25
CA HIS A 46 -4.42 21.94 -11.29
C HIS A 46 -4.20 22.48 -12.71
N GLY A 47 -4.57 21.73 -13.76
CA GLY A 47 -4.39 22.16 -15.16
C GLY A 47 -2.92 22.36 -15.57
N LEU A 48 -1.99 21.66 -14.93
CA LEU A 48 -0.55 21.80 -15.16
C LEU A 48 -0.06 20.87 -16.29
N PRO A 49 0.96 21.28 -17.07
CA PRO A 49 1.53 20.43 -18.10
C PRO A 49 2.22 19.21 -17.49
N TRP A 50 2.14 18.07 -18.19
CA TRP A 50 2.86 16.84 -17.84
C TRP A 50 4.02 16.64 -18.81
N ASP A 51 5.24 16.89 -18.34
CA ASP A 51 6.45 16.97 -19.18
C ASP A 51 7.12 15.60 -19.45
N LEU A 52 6.68 14.55 -18.77
CA LEU A 52 7.19 13.19 -18.93
C LEU A 52 6.60 12.54 -20.18
N ASP A 53 7.42 12.37 -21.21
CA ASP A 53 7.01 11.71 -22.44
C ASP A 53 6.75 10.20 -22.24
N ARG A 54 6.21 9.55 -23.28
CA ARG A 54 5.85 8.12 -23.23
C ARG A 54 7.06 7.20 -23.09
N VAL A 55 8.19 7.56 -23.68
CA VAL A 55 9.44 6.78 -23.63
C VAL A 55 10.03 6.85 -22.24
N GLN A 56 10.18 8.05 -21.69
CA GLN A 56 10.65 8.28 -20.33
C GLN A 56 9.73 7.61 -19.31
N ALA A 57 8.40 7.71 -19.46
CA ALA A 57 7.47 7.02 -18.58
C ALA A 57 7.66 5.49 -18.59
N LYS A 58 7.92 4.89 -19.76
CA LYS A 58 8.22 3.46 -19.87
C LYS A 58 9.56 3.11 -19.22
N THR A 59 10.59 3.94 -19.42
CA THR A 59 11.90 3.78 -18.79
C THR A 59 11.82 3.84 -17.27
N VAL A 60 11.05 4.79 -16.72
CA VAL A 60 10.79 4.90 -15.28
C VAL A 60 10.11 3.63 -14.75
N SER A 61 9.08 3.14 -15.44
CA SER A 61 8.39 1.91 -15.05
C SER A 61 9.36 0.71 -14.99
N GLN A 62 10.25 0.57 -15.99
CA GLN A 62 11.24 -0.49 -16.00
C GLN A 62 12.29 -0.30 -14.89
N ALA A 63 12.71 0.94 -14.63
CA ALA A 63 13.62 1.26 -13.55
C ALA A 63 13.02 0.90 -12.18
N PHE A 64 11.73 1.14 -11.96
CA PHE A 64 11.04 0.74 -10.73
C PHE A 64 11.02 -0.77 -10.55
N VAL A 65 10.78 -1.55 -11.61
CA VAL A 65 10.84 -3.02 -11.52
C VAL A 65 12.24 -3.49 -11.05
N ASN A 66 13.29 -2.80 -11.48
CA ASN A 66 14.68 -3.19 -11.19
C ASN A 66 15.21 -2.64 -9.85
N LEU A 67 14.77 -1.45 -9.44
CA LEU A 67 15.32 -0.72 -8.28
C LEU A 67 14.45 -0.81 -7.03
N SER A 68 13.17 -1.17 -7.17
CA SER A 68 12.25 -1.22 -6.04
C SER A 68 12.61 -2.28 -5.02
N LEU A 69 12.04 -2.12 -3.82
CA LEU A 69 12.14 -3.15 -2.79
C LEU A 69 11.65 -4.50 -3.34
N PRO A 70 12.31 -5.61 -2.94
CA PRO A 70 11.87 -6.93 -3.34
C PRO A 70 10.41 -7.15 -2.91
N LYS A 71 9.69 -7.92 -3.73
CA LYS A 71 8.32 -8.29 -3.40
C LYS A 71 8.35 -9.04 -2.06
N MET A 72 7.50 -8.61 -1.14
CA MET A 72 7.33 -9.29 0.13
C MET A 72 6.75 -10.68 -0.14
N ASP A 73 7.27 -11.68 0.56
CA ASP A 73 6.75 -13.03 0.47
C ASP A 73 5.26 -13.06 0.82
N LEU A 74 4.54 -13.97 0.17
CA LEU A 74 3.14 -14.21 0.49
C LEU A 74 3.03 -14.57 1.97
N ARG A 75 2.10 -13.92 2.68
CA ARG A 75 1.78 -14.30 4.07
C ARG A 75 1.37 -15.77 4.06
N ARG A 76 1.90 -16.54 5.02
CA ARG A 76 1.50 -17.94 5.16
C ARG A 76 -0.02 -18.05 5.36
N PRO A 77 -0.67 -19.09 4.83
CA PRO A 77 -2.07 -19.36 5.13
C PRO A 77 -2.31 -19.49 6.64
N VAL A 78 -3.51 -19.11 7.07
CA VAL A 78 -3.99 -19.39 8.44
C VAL A 78 -4.22 -20.90 8.57
N ARG A 79 -3.69 -21.49 9.64
CA ARG A 79 -3.73 -22.93 9.91
C ARG A 79 -4.44 -23.24 11.22
N ILE A 80 -4.80 -24.50 11.43
CA ILE A 80 -5.44 -24.98 12.66
C ILE A 80 -4.53 -24.71 13.88
N GLU A 81 -3.22 -24.76 13.71
CA GLU A 81 -2.23 -24.45 14.75
C GLU A 81 -2.35 -23.01 15.26
N ASP A 82 -2.80 -22.08 14.41
CA ASP A 82 -3.01 -20.68 14.80
C ASP A 82 -4.16 -20.57 15.79
N PHE A 83 -5.26 -21.27 15.52
CA PHE A 83 -6.40 -21.33 16.44
C PHE A 83 -6.04 -22.05 17.73
N ARG A 84 -5.21 -23.10 17.67
CA ARG A 84 -4.71 -23.76 18.88
C ARG A 84 -3.86 -22.81 19.72
N ALA A 85 -2.97 -22.04 19.09
CA ALA A 85 -2.14 -21.05 19.75
C ALA A 85 -2.98 -19.90 20.35
N MET A 86 -4.02 -19.44 19.65
CA MET A 86 -4.99 -18.47 20.17
C MET A 86 -5.72 -19.04 21.39
N ARG A 87 -6.30 -20.24 21.28
CA ARG A 87 -7.07 -20.90 22.35
C ARG A 87 -6.25 -21.10 23.63
N ALA A 88 -4.95 -21.41 23.49
CA ALA A 88 -4.04 -21.64 24.61
C ALA A 88 -3.78 -20.39 25.47
N ARG A 89 -3.97 -19.19 24.92
CA ARG A 89 -3.73 -17.90 25.62
C ARG A 89 -5.02 -17.19 26.03
N MET A 90 -6.17 -17.84 25.82
CA MET A 90 -7.48 -17.23 25.93
C MET A 90 -8.24 -17.74 27.16
N ASP A 91 -8.76 -16.83 27.98
CA ASP A 91 -9.75 -17.18 29.00
C ASP A 91 -11.11 -17.38 28.36
N ILE A 92 -11.69 -18.57 28.51
CA ILE A 92 -13.00 -18.92 27.92
C ILE A 92 -14.17 -18.37 28.75
N ASN A 93 -13.91 -17.98 30.00
CA ASN A 93 -14.93 -17.39 30.86
C ASN A 93 -15.07 -15.89 30.60
N ASP A 94 -14.13 -15.28 29.87
CA ASP A 94 -14.26 -13.92 29.36
C ASP A 94 -15.05 -13.94 28.04
N GLY A 95 -16.21 -13.29 28.04
CA GLY A 95 -17.09 -13.20 26.89
C GLY A 95 -16.45 -12.50 25.68
N ALA A 96 -15.53 -11.55 25.90
CA ALA A 96 -14.83 -10.87 24.81
C ALA A 96 -13.91 -11.84 24.07
N HIS A 97 -13.06 -12.52 24.83
CA HIS A 97 -12.18 -13.59 24.35
C HIS A 97 -12.95 -14.71 23.62
N ALA A 98 -14.04 -15.20 24.20
CA ALA A 98 -14.87 -16.23 23.57
C ALA A 98 -15.46 -15.76 22.23
N THR A 99 -15.89 -14.50 22.14
CA THR A 99 -16.45 -13.91 20.92
C THR A 99 -15.40 -13.73 19.83
N ASP A 100 -14.21 -13.22 20.17
CA ASP A 100 -13.11 -13.05 19.21
C ASP A 100 -12.69 -14.39 18.57
N PHE A 101 -12.63 -15.44 19.38
CA PHE A 101 -12.30 -16.78 18.89
C PHE A 101 -13.41 -17.35 18.01
N ALA A 102 -14.68 -17.17 18.40
CA ALA A 102 -15.80 -17.57 17.56
C ALA A 102 -15.77 -16.83 16.20
N CYS A 103 -15.57 -15.51 16.18
CA CYS A 103 -15.45 -14.74 14.94
C CYS A 103 -14.29 -15.22 14.07
N ALA A 104 -13.13 -15.53 14.65
CA ALA A 104 -11.99 -16.07 13.91
C ALA A 104 -12.28 -17.43 13.28
N LEU A 105 -12.94 -18.34 14.02
CA LEU A 105 -13.39 -19.63 13.48
C LEU A 105 -14.43 -19.40 12.35
N PHE A 106 -15.45 -18.58 12.58
CA PHE A 106 -16.44 -18.31 11.53
C PHE A 106 -15.79 -17.72 10.28
N ALA A 107 -14.85 -16.80 10.40
CA ALA A 107 -14.14 -16.21 9.25
C ALA A 107 -13.44 -17.26 8.40
N LEU A 108 -12.75 -18.22 9.03
CA LEU A 108 -12.03 -19.25 8.30
C LEU A 108 -12.97 -20.27 7.63
N TRP A 109 -13.94 -20.82 8.36
CA TRP A 109 -14.76 -21.93 7.85
C TRP A 109 -15.91 -21.47 6.95
N SER A 110 -16.42 -20.25 7.11
CA SER A 110 -17.44 -19.68 6.21
C SER A 110 -16.84 -18.87 5.06
N MET A 111 -15.52 -18.66 5.06
CA MET A 111 -14.84 -17.72 4.15
C MET A 111 -15.37 -16.28 4.23
N ALA A 112 -16.01 -15.92 5.36
CA ALA A 112 -16.51 -14.57 5.61
C ALA A 112 -15.36 -13.58 5.82
N ARG A 113 -15.60 -12.33 5.45
CA ARG A 113 -14.65 -11.24 5.77
C ARG A 113 -14.78 -10.90 7.25
N HIS A 114 -13.67 -10.55 7.89
CA HIS A 114 -13.68 -10.17 9.32
C HIS A 114 -14.70 -9.07 9.62
N GLY A 115 -14.81 -8.06 8.75
CA GLY A 115 -15.78 -6.97 8.91
C GLY A 115 -17.26 -7.35 8.72
N GLU A 116 -17.56 -8.59 8.31
CA GLU A 116 -18.94 -9.13 8.29
C GLU A 116 -19.31 -9.77 9.64
N LEU A 117 -18.30 -10.17 10.43
CA LEU A 117 -18.47 -10.88 11.70
C LEU A 117 -18.21 -10.00 12.92
N THR A 118 -17.59 -8.83 12.73
CA THR A 118 -17.29 -7.88 13.80
C THR A 118 -18.14 -6.62 13.69
N VAL A 119 -18.48 -6.05 14.84
CA VAL A 119 -19.12 -4.72 14.88
C VAL A 119 -18.11 -3.69 14.40
N ARG A 120 -18.57 -2.66 13.68
CA ARG A 120 -17.71 -1.52 13.37
C ARG A 120 -17.36 -0.82 14.69
N SER A 121 -16.08 -0.56 14.91
CA SER A 121 -15.62 0.30 15.99
C SER A 121 -16.36 1.64 15.90
N ALA A 122 -16.97 2.07 17.02
CA ALA A 122 -17.67 3.34 17.15
C ALA A 122 -16.74 4.54 17.00
#